data_AF-A0A522BJG1-F1
#
_entry.id   AF-A0A522BJG1-F1
#
_cell.length_a   1.000
_cell.length_b   1.000
_cell.length_c   1.000
_cell.angle_alpha   90.00
_cell.angle_beta   90.00
_cell.angle_gamma   90.00
#
_symmetry.space_group_name_H-M   'P 1'
#
loop_
_entity.id
_entity.type
_entity.pdbx_description
1 polymer ?
#
loop_
_entity_poly.entity_id
_entity_poly.type
_entity_poly.pdbx_seq_one_letter_code
_entity_poly.pdbx_strand_id
1 'polypeptide(L)'
;MKSFRDATLFLRTLALLALAVVVCGVITRAAAAEKDSGESELKVVSPEDTDHGLLKKTCLVCHRESQLIFFIVTAKSEEALSKAHETLLGTVTQKTSSAKSNPHASTMCLFCHFTAPEEGEKSETLLFRTLDGNPVGREEVEKLCIMCHPGTVEVHPRVVDSIAKALPDLEKAGLIKNGRSVKCSTCHDMHSKIVGVASVTPEFNDFAKNSTHLFPHSNAAGCLACHPENMKPFGEPVFTEPDPEARCARCHVARHESIHQTKVASSKKTYPMDFSSFPLGPEAKTTCSTCHDEPCNEKIKPRNLSFLRGGPYSMFTDFCYNCHPKAGEGGLSPHAQVDSAGNVVMTSCIFCHIRDPDNSPDDPGILAYRYSPLELCVNCHNTRPHPSGVNHIVEIGEQKKKKLEAYQTRHNVRMPIDAKGRVICTSCHNPHAKGVTSGQAALGAEEEYRWRVPSFAELCTPCHARYD
;
A
#
# COMPACT_ATOMS: atom_id res chain seq x y z
N MET A 1 -21.00 0.65 67.87
CA MET A 1 -19.90 1.01 66.95
C MET A 1 -18.50 0.49 67.31
N LYS A 2 -18.16 0.08 68.56
CA LYS A 2 -16.83 -0.53 68.83
C LYS A 2 -16.59 -1.84 68.06
N SER A 3 -17.51 -2.79 68.17
CA SER A 3 -17.41 -4.18 67.66
C SER A 3 -17.07 -4.39 66.17
N PHE A 4 -17.10 -3.35 65.32
CA PHE A 4 -16.77 -3.48 63.90
C PHE A 4 -15.30 -3.16 63.58
N ARG A 5 -14.57 -2.49 64.49
CA ARG A 5 -13.16 -2.14 64.30
C ARG A 5 -12.21 -3.30 64.59
N ASP A 6 -12.57 -4.14 65.55
CA ASP A 6 -11.69 -5.21 66.05
C ASP A 6 -11.56 -6.35 65.03
N ALA A 7 -12.65 -6.68 64.33
CA ALA A 7 -12.66 -7.67 63.24
C ALA A 7 -11.76 -7.28 62.05
N THR A 8 -11.67 -5.98 61.72
CA THR A 8 -10.80 -5.50 60.62
C THR A 8 -9.32 -5.53 61.00
N LEU A 9 -8.99 -5.46 62.29
CA LEU A 9 -7.62 -5.58 62.77
C LEU A 9 -7.15 -7.05 62.72
N PHE A 10 -7.99 -7.98 63.20
CA PHE A 10 -7.66 -9.41 63.28
C PHE A 10 -7.35 -10.03 61.90
N LEU A 11 -8.14 -9.69 60.88
CA LEU A 11 -7.92 -10.14 59.50
C LEU A 11 -6.61 -9.61 58.89
N ARG A 12 -6.16 -8.40 59.26
CA ARG A 12 -4.88 -7.84 58.79
C ARG A 12 -3.67 -8.55 59.42
N THR A 13 -3.75 -8.92 60.70
CA THR A 13 -2.69 -9.67 61.38
C THR A 13 -2.51 -11.07 60.78
N LEU A 14 -3.60 -11.77 60.45
CA LEU A 14 -3.58 -13.06 59.78
C LEU A 14 -2.94 -12.99 58.38
N ALA A 15 -3.27 -11.97 57.59
CA ALA A 15 -2.67 -11.78 56.26
C ALA A 15 -1.15 -11.53 56.31
N LEU A 16 -0.66 -10.79 57.30
CA LEU A 16 0.78 -10.52 57.48
C LEU A 16 1.54 -11.77 57.97
N LEU A 17 0.95 -12.58 58.85
CA LEU A 17 1.54 -13.85 59.28
C LEU A 17 1.67 -14.86 58.13
N ALA A 18 0.66 -14.96 57.26
CA ALA A 18 0.72 -15.81 56.07
C ALA A 18 1.86 -15.39 55.11
N LEU A 19 2.12 -14.09 54.97
CA LEU A 19 3.19 -13.58 54.11
C LEU A 19 4.59 -13.86 54.68
N ALA A 20 4.76 -13.79 56.00
CA ALA A 20 6.04 -14.04 56.67
C ALA A 20 6.55 -15.49 56.49
N VAL A 21 5.64 -16.48 56.55
CA VAL A 21 5.99 -17.91 56.39
C VAL A 21 6.56 -18.21 54.99
N VAL A 22 6.08 -17.52 53.95
CA VAL A 22 6.59 -17.71 52.58
C VAL A 22 8.00 -17.13 52.40
N VAL A 23 8.31 -16.01 53.05
CA VAL A 23 9.60 -15.30 52.88
C VAL A 23 10.76 -16.01 53.59
N CYS A 24 10.52 -16.68 54.73
CA CYS A 24 11.58 -17.41 55.45
C CYS A 24 12.02 -18.73 54.77
N GLY A 25 11.28 -19.24 53.76
CA GLY A 25 11.57 -20.54 53.13
C GLY A 25 12.73 -20.58 52.14
N VAL A 26 13.34 -19.43 51.78
CA VAL A 26 14.24 -19.31 50.62
C VAL A 26 15.73 -19.22 50.98
N ILE A 27 16.08 -19.13 52.28
CA ILE A 27 17.47 -18.93 52.73
C ILE A 27 17.99 -20.16 53.48
N THR A 28 18.44 -21.19 52.76
CA THR A 28 19.58 -22.05 53.17
C THR A 28 20.03 -23.03 52.08
N ARG A 29 21.37 -23.11 51.88
CA ARG A 29 22.18 -24.09 51.12
C ARG A 29 22.61 -23.73 49.69
N ALA A 30 23.84 -23.23 49.60
CA ALA A 30 24.80 -23.54 48.55
C ALA A 30 26.22 -23.52 49.17
N ALA A 31 26.93 -24.64 49.18
CA ALA A 31 28.29 -24.76 49.74
C ALA A 31 29.01 -26.00 49.19
N ALA A 32 30.29 -25.86 48.82
CA ALA A 32 31.16 -26.88 48.19
C ALA A 32 30.67 -27.37 46.80
N ALA A 33 31.42 -27.11 45.73
CA ALA A 33 32.41 -28.02 45.14
C ALA A 33 31.75 -29.00 44.12
N GLU A 34 32.43 -29.54 43.12
CA GLU A 34 33.88 -29.59 42.84
C GLU A 34 34.16 -29.41 41.33
N LYS A 35 35.44 -29.44 40.91
CA LYS A 35 35.81 -29.47 39.48
C LYS A 35 35.90 -30.93 39.01
N ASP A 36 35.21 -31.26 37.92
CA ASP A 36 35.64 -32.32 37.01
C ASP A 36 35.53 -31.82 35.56
N SER A 37 36.49 -32.21 34.72
CA SER A 37 36.68 -31.72 33.35
C SER A 37 36.35 -32.80 32.33
N GLY A 38 35.09 -33.23 32.30
CA GLY A 38 34.58 -34.19 31.34
C GLY A 38 34.54 -33.64 29.92
N GLU A 39 35.58 -33.93 29.12
CA GLU A 39 35.68 -33.50 27.73
C GLU A 39 34.52 -34.04 26.87
N SER A 40 33.76 -33.12 26.28
CA SER A 40 32.72 -33.40 25.30
C SER A 40 33.32 -33.58 23.91
N GLU A 41 33.12 -34.74 23.29
CA GLU A 41 33.46 -34.95 21.88
C GLU A 41 32.38 -34.39 20.96
N LEU A 42 32.77 -33.46 20.10
CA LEU A 42 31.90 -32.86 19.09
C LEU A 42 31.87 -33.75 17.84
N LYS A 43 30.69 -34.09 17.33
CA LYS A 43 30.54 -34.86 16.08
C LYS A 43 29.67 -34.13 15.07
N VAL A 44 30.13 -34.08 13.83
CA VAL A 44 29.41 -33.49 12.69
C VAL A 44 28.48 -34.53 12.07
N VAL A 45 27.31 -34.08 11.60
CA VAL A 45 26.24 -34.89 10.99
C VAL A 45 26.10 -34.48 9.52
N SER A 46 25.85 -35.44 8.63
CA SER A 46 26.01 -35.29 7.19
C SER A 46 24.66 -35.04 6.48
N PRO A 47 24.63 -34.46 5.26
CA PRO A 47 23.44 -34.45 4.40
C PRO A 47 22.89 -35.85 4.01
N GLU A 48 23.55 -36.92 4.45
CA GLU A 48 23.17 -38.33 4.25
C GLU A 48 22.23 -38.85 5.36
N ASP A 49 22.14 -38.15 6.50
CA ASP A 49 21.31 -38.54 7.66
C ASP A 49 19.82 -38.19 7.46
N THR A 50 18.89 -39.01 7.99
CA THR A 50 17.47 -39.01 7.54
C THR A 50 16.57 -37.89 8.11
N ASP A 51 15.71 -37.34 7.22
CA ASP A 51 14.72 -36.23 7.33
C ASP A 51 14.35 -35.73 8.76
N HIS A 52 14.76 -34.51 9.10
CA HIS A 52 14.35 -33.77 10.30
C HIS A 52 13.51 -32.53 9.93
N GLY A 53 12.20 -32.61 10.14
CA GLY A 53 11.17 -31.78 9.47
C GLY A 53 11.03 -30.30 9.85
N LEU A 54 12.12 -29.54 10.02
CA LEU A 54 12.08 -28.17 10.56
C LEU A 54 11.61 -27.07 9.58
N LEU A 55 12.14 -26.96 8.35
CA LEU A 55 11.87 -25.80 7.47
C LEU A 55 11.77 -26.13 5.96
N LYS A 56 10.78 -26.96 5.56
CA LYS A 56 10.62 -27.49 4.17
C LYS A 56 10.52 -26.48 3.01
N LYS A 57 10.39 -25.17 3.26
CA LYS A 57 10.43 -24.11 2.20
C LYS A 57 11.67 -23.22 2.25
N THR A 58 12.14 -22.82 3.43
CA THR A 58 13.38 -22.03 3.57
C THR A 58 14.59 -22.82 3.08
N CYS A 59 14.65 -24.11 3.42
CA CYS A 59 15.70 -25.02 2.98
C CYS A 59 15.81 -25.12 1.44
N LEU A 60 14.70 -25.06 0.69
CA LEU A 60 14.73 -25.17 -0.78
C LEU A 60 15.33 -23.94 -1.50
N VAL A 61 15.47 -22.81 -0.81
CA VAL A 61 16.12 -21.61 -1.37
C VAL A 61 17.60 -21.57 -1.01
N CYS A 62 17.97 -22.04 0.20
CA CYS A 62 19.36 -22.12 0.65
C CYS A 62 20.11 -23.39 0.19
N HIS A 63 19.40 -24.45 -0.20
CA HIS A 63 19.98 -25.76 -0.54
C HIS A 63 19.36 -26.28 -1.84
N ARG A 64 19.73 -25.65 -2.97
CA ARG A 64 19.27 -26.12 -4.28
C ARG A 64 20.01 -27.39 -4.74
N GLU A 65 21.30 -27.46 -4.41
CA GLU A 65 22.14 -28.65 -4.44
C GLU A 65 22.98 -28.68 -3.14
N SER A 66 23.39 -29.85 -2.68
CA SER A 66 23.77 -30.14 -1.28
C SER A 66 25.14 -29.60 -0.81
N GLN A 67 25.19 -29.11 0.45
CA GLN A 67 26.35 -28.76 1.35
C GLN A 67 26.10 -27.37 1.99
N LEU A 68 26.22 -27.05 3.29
CA LEU A 68 26.49 -27.70 4.61
C LEU A 68 25.62 -26.93 5.67
N ILE A 69 25.45 -27.21 6.97
CA ILE A 69 25.76 -28.30 7.94
C ILE A 69 24.77 -28.16 9.13
N PHE A 70 24.66 -29.14 10.05
CA PHE A 70 24.01 -28.97 11.36
C PHE A 70 24.93 -29.40 12.52
N PHE A 71 24.75 -28.81 13.70
CA PHE A 71 25.45 -29.21 14.93
C PHE A 71 24.57 -30.13 15.76
N ILE A 72 25.01 -31.37 16.01
CA ILE A 72 24.46 -32.23 17.07
C ILE A 72 25.52 -32.34 18.17
N VAL A 73 25.12 -32.05 19.41
CA VAL A 73 26.03 -32.11 20.56
C VAL A 73 25.83 -33.44 21.28
N THR A 74 26.89 -34.25 21.30
CA THR A 74 26.95 -35.51 22.05
C THR A 74 27.72 -35.32 23.36
N ALA A 75 27.19 -35.88 24.46
CA ALA A 75 27.78 -35.77 25.79
C ALA A 75 27.79 -37.13 26.51
N LYS A 76 28.76 -37.32 27.41
CA LYS A 76 29.02 -38.61 28.09
C LYS A 76 28.07 -38.90 29.27
N SER A 77 27.20 -37.96 29.63
CA SER A 77 26.11 -38.12 30.61
C SER A 77 24.94 -37.19 30.28
N GLU A 78 23.74 -37.49 30.80
CA GLU A 78 22.58 -36.59 30.64
C GLU A 78 22.79 -35.22 31.30
N GLU A 79 23.56 -35.12 32.40
CA GLU A 79 23.89 -33.82 33.00
C GLU A 79 24.77 -32.97 32.08
N ALA A 80 25.77 -33.56 31.42
CA ALA A 80 26.58 -32.84 30.45
C ALA A 80 25.79 -32.47 29.19
N LEU A 81 24.84 -33.33 28.77
CA LEU A 81 23.91 -33.03 27.69
C LEU A 81 22.97 -31.88 28.07
N SER A 82 22.38 -31.93 29.27
CA SER A 82 21.50 -30.90 29.83
C SER A 82 22.21 -29.57 29.98
N LYS A 83 23.49 -29.55 30.39
CA LYS A 83 24.28 -28.32 30.54
C LYS A 83 24.64 -27.68 29.19
N ALA A 84 24.92 -28.49 28.16
CA ALA A 84 25.07 -27.99 26.80
C ALA A 84 23.73 -27.47 26.25
N HIS A 85 22.63 -28.18 26.53
CA HIS A 85 21.27 -27.80 26.18
C HIS A 85 20.84 -26.50 26.86
N GLU A 86 21.12 -26.29 28.15
CA GLU A 86 20.91 -25.03 28.88
C GLU A 86 21.77 -23.88 28.35
N THR A 87 22.99 -24.16 27.88
CA THR A 87 23.87 -23.17 27.27
C THR A 87 23.37 -22.74 25.89
N LEU A 88 22.78 -23.66 25.12
CA LEU A 88 22.21 -23.39 23.78
C LEU A 88 20.77 -22.85 23.81
N LEU A 89 19.96 -23.25 24.79
CA LEU A 89 18.60 -22.72 25.02
C LEU A 89 18.61 -21.43 25.85
N GLY A 90 19.68 -21.17 26.59
CA GLY A 90 19.90 -19.92 27.32
C GLY A 90 18.86 -19.67 28.41
N THR A 91 18.82 -20.50 29.47
CA THR A 91 17.91 -20.31 30.62
C THR A 91 18.26 -19.09 31.51
N VAL A 92 18.90 -18.07 30.94
CA VAL A 92 18.71 -16.68 31.36
C VAL A 92 17.25 -16.34 31.08
N THR A 93 16.41 -16.41 32.11
CA THR A 93 14.98 -16.04 32.01
C THR A 93 14.82 -14.53 31.81
N GLN A 94 15.12 -14.03 30.62
CA GLN A 94 14.38 -12.90 30.10
C GLN A 94 12.92 -13.33 30.03
N LYS A 95 12.02 -12.57 30.67
CA LYS A 95 10.59 -12.68 30.39
C LYS A 95 10.42 -12.59 28.88
N THR A 96 9.70 -13.54 28.29
CA THR A 96 9.16 -13.41 26.92
C THR A 96 8.09 -12.33 26.93
N SER A 97 8.52 -11.08 27.06
CA SER A 97 7.70 -9.91 26.82
C SER A 97 7.17 -9.96 25.39
N SER A 98 5.99 -9.40 25.15
CA SER A 98 5.42 -9.22 23.81
C SER A 98 6.17 -8.15 22.98
N ALA A 99 7.44 -7.89 23.29
CA ALA A 99 8.31 -7.08 22.47
C ALA A 99 8.53 -7.79 21.12
N LYS A 100 8.48 -7.01 20.04
CA LYS A 100 8.77 -7.47 18.69
C LYS A 100 10.28 -7.62 18.54
N SER A 101 10.83 -8.75 19.01
CA SER A 101 12.24 -9.08 18.79
C SER A 101 12.52 -9.26 17.30
N ASN A 102 13.66 -8.75 16.85
CA ASN A 102 14.10 -8.88 15.48
C ASN A 102 14.57 -10.33 15.23
N PRO A 103 14.02 -11.09 14.26
CA PRO A 103 14.46 -12.47 14.00
C PRO A 103 15.93 -12.55 13.55
N HIS A 104 16.49 -11.45 13.02
CA HIS A 104 17.89 -11.36 12.64
C HIS A 104 18.82 -11.17 13.85
N ALA A 105 18.34 -10.59 14.96
CA ALA A 105 19.13 -10.39 16.18
C ALA A 105 19.36 -11.70 16.97
N SER A 106 18.74 -12.81 16.55
CA SER A 106 19.03 -14.18 17.00
C SER A 106 19.82 -15.01 15.97
N THR A 107 20.18 -14.43 14.82
CA THR A 107 20.98 -15.12 13.79
C THR A 107 22.47 -14.99 14.11
N MET A 108 23.24 -16.07 13.96
CA MET A 108 24.71 -16.02 14.13
C MET A 108 25.34 -15.10 13.09
N CYS A 109 26.27 -14.22 13.51
CA CYS A 109 26.87 -13.21 12.62
C CYS A 109 27.45 -13.79 11.32
N LEU A 110 28.08 -14.97 11.39
CA LEU A 110 28.70 -15.70 10.27
C LEU A 110 27.71 -16.22 9.20
N PHE A 111 26.40 -16.14 9.45
CA PHE A 111 25.37 -16.44 8.44
C PHE A 111 25.28 -15.30 7.40
N CYS A 112 25.37 -14.05 7.86
CA CYS A 112 25.30 -12.86 7.01
C CYS A 112 26.69 -12.33 6.63
N HIS A 113 27.63 -12.35 7.58
CA HIS A 113 28.99 -11.86 7.40
C HIS A 113 29.93 -12.99 6.99
N PHE A 114 30.93 -12.66 6.17
CA PHE A 114 31.94 -13.62 5.74
C PHE A 114 32.88 -14.02 6.90
N THR A 115 33.30 -13.03 7.69
CA THR A 115 34.00 -13.15 8.98
C THR A 115 33.10 -12.71 10.13
N ALA A 116 33.42 -13.06 11.38
CA ALA A 116 32.71 -12.51 12.53
C ALA A 116 33.17 -11.05 12.75
N PRO A 117 32.27 -10.06 12.83
CA PRO A 117 32.64 -8.66 13.05
C PRO A 117 33.14 -8.43 14.48
N GLU A 118 34.17 -7.59 14.64
CA GLU A 118 34.63 -7.16 15.96
C GLU A 118 33.76 -6.02 16.54
N GLU A 119 33.76 -5.85 17.86
CA GLU A 119 32.98 -4.78 18.51
C GLU A 119 33.54 -3.40 18.13
N GLY A 120 32.69 -2.55 17.55
CA GLY A 120 33.08 -1.25 17.02
C GLY A 120 33.71 -1.29 15.62
N GLU A 121 33.76 -2.45 14.96
CA GLU A 121 34.21 -2.53 13.57
C GLU A 121 33.33 -1.66 12.65
N LYS A 122 33.96 -0.99 11.68
CA LYS A 122 33.26 -0.10 10.76
C LYS A 122 32.44 -0.91 9.77
N SER A 123 31.16 -0.59 9.66
CA SER A 123 30.22 -1.23 8.73
C SER A 123 30.63 -1.19 7.25
N GLU A 124 31.62 -0.38 6.91
CA GLU A 124 32.27 -0.21 5.61
C GLU A 124 33.42 -1.20 5.34
N THR A 125 34.03 -1.83 6.36
CA THR A 125 35.06 -2.87 6.19
C THR A 125 34.49 -4.29 6.16
N LEU A 126 33.25 -4.45 6.61
CA LEU A 126 32.58 -5.74 6.70
C LEU A 126 32.31 -6.38 5.33
N LEU A 127 32.77 -7.62 5.19
CA LEU A 127 32.44 -8.50 4.08
C LEU A 127 31.22 -9.36 4.42
N PHE A 128 30.35 -9.55 3.44
CA PHE A 128 29.11 -10.32 3.54
C PHE A 128 29.22 -11.62 2.74
N ARG A 129 28.48 -12.65 3.16
CA ARG A 129 28.48 -13.98 2.54
C ARG A 129 27.37 -14.09 1.49
N THR A 130 27.69 -14.56 0.29
CA THR A 130 26.71 -14.88 -0.77
C THR A 130 26.33 -16.37 -0.80
N LEU A 131 25.33 -16.75 -1.62
CA LEU A 131 24.85 -18.14 -1.80
C LEU A 131 25.96 -19.13 -2.13
N ASP A 132 26.92 -18.72 -2.96
CA ASP A 132 28.10 -19.47 -3.39
C ASP A 132 29.25 -19.43 -2.37
N GLY A 133 28.99 -18.89 -1.17
CA GLY A 133 29.95 -18.84 -0.06
C GLY A 133 31.02 -17.74 -0.18
N ASN A 134 31.05 -16.99 -1.29
CA ASN A 134 32.03 -15.94 -1.55
C ASN A 134 31.84 -14.69 -0.67
N PRO A 135 32.91 -13.89 -0.48
CA PRO A 135 32.82 -12.57 0.13
C PRO A 135 32.38 -11.50 -0.88
N VAL A 136 31.44 -10.65 -0.48
CA VAL A 136 31.08 -9.41 -1.20
C VAL A 136 31.12 -8.21 -0.26
N GLY A 137 31.38 -7.01 -0.81
CA GLY A 137 31.31 -5.78 -0.03
C GLY A 137 29.89 -5.34 0.28
N ARG A 138 29.76 -4.36 1.18
CA ARG A 138 28.46 -3.85 1.67
C ARG A 138 27.57 -3.29 0.55
N GLU A 139 28.15 -2.85 -0.56
CA GLU A 139 27.41 -2.43 -1.75
C GLU A 139 26.56 -3.55 -2.37
N GLU A 140 26.88 -4.83 -2.13
CA GLU A 140 26.11 -5.97 -2.64
C GLU A 140 25.26 -6.70 -1.59
N VAL A 141 25.18 -6.20 -0.34
CA VAL A 141 24.45 -6.87 0.77
C VAL A 141 22.97 -7.15 0.48
N GLU A 142 22.36 -6.40 -0.45
CA GLU A 142 21.00 -6.63 -0.94
C GLU A 142 20.84 -8.00 -1.64
N LYS A 143 21.89 -8.54 -2.27
CA LYS A 143 21.89 -9.89 -2.85
C LYS A 143 21.63 -10.96 -1.78
N LEU A 144 22.24 -10.79 -0.60
CA LEU A 144 22.02 -11.64 0.57
C LEU A 144 20.58 -11.51 1.11
N CYS A 145 20.04 -10.29 1.21
CA CYS A 145 18.65 -10.09 1.63
C CYS A 145 17.65 -10.80 0.69
N ILE A 146 17.90 -10.78 -0.63
CA ILE A 146 17.05 -11.42 -1.64
C ILE A 146 17.02 -12.96 -1.51
N MET A 147 18.06 -13.58 -0.93
CA MET A 147 18.08 -15.03 -0.64
C MET A 147 16.95 -15.44 0.31
N CYS A 148 16.80 -14.73 1.43
CA CYS A 148 15.78 -15.04 2.44
C CYS A 148 14.42 -14.40 2.10
N HIS A 149 14.42 -13.37 1.25
CA HIS A 149 13.22 -12.62 0.87
C HIS A 149 12.99 -12.57 -0.67
N PRO A 150 12.90 -13.74 -1.34
CA PRO A 150 12.75 -13.80 -2.79
C PRO A 150 11.47 -13.08 -3.24
N GLY A 151 11.59 -12.29 -4.32
CA GLY A 151 10.49 -11.48 -4.85
C GLY A 151 10.26 -10.13 -4.15
N THR A 152 10.92 -9.82 -3.03
CA THR A 152 10.72 -8.50 -2.38
C THR A 152 11.11 -7.31 -3.25
N VAL A 153 12.06 -7.48 -4.18
CA VAL A 153 12.42 -6.42 -5.14
C VAL A 153 11.24 -5.97 -6.03
N GLU A 154 10.24 -6.83 -6.22
CA GLU A 154 9.04 -6.57 -7.02
C GLU A 154 7.78 -6.39 -6.16
N VAL A 155 7.65 -7.13 -5.05
CA VAL A 155 6.40 -7.28 -4.27
C VAL A 155 6.53 -6.82 -2.82
N HIS A 156 7.68 -6.28 -2.38
CA HIS A 156 7.69 -5.46 -1.17
C HIS A 156 6.73 -4.28 -1.41
N PRO A 157 5.85 -3.91 -0.46
CA PRO A 157 5.02 -2.73 -0.64
C PRO A 157 5.92 -1.55 -0.97
N ARG A 158 5.51 -0.71 -1.92
CA ARG A 158 6.26 0.51 -2.31
C ARG A 158 6.18 1.54 -1.20
N VAL A 159 6.82 1.25 -0.06
CA VAL A 159 6.73 2.06 1.16
C VAL A 159 7.03 3.51 0.86
N VAL A 160 8.00 3.74 -0.04
CA VAL A 160 8.19 4.98 -0.78
C VAL A 160 7.56 4.82 -2.18
N ASP A 161 6.60 5.68 -2.53
CA ASP A 161 5.90 5.65 -3.83
C ASP A 161 6.85 5.91 -5.00
N SER A 162 7.75 6.90 -4.83
CA SER A 162 8.72 7.30 -5.84
C SER A 162 10.08 7.56 -5.20
N ILE A 163 10.96 6.55 -5.22
CA ILE A 163 12.31 6.62 -4.64
C ILE A 163 13.06 7.87 -5.11
N ALA A 164 13.05 8.16 -6.42
CA ALA A 164 13.74 9.32 -7.00
C ALA A 164 13.26 10.67 -6.45
N LYS A 165 11.98 10.81 -6.06
CA LYS A 165 11.47 12.02 -5.38
C LYS A 165 11.85 12.05 -3.90
N ALA A 166 11.94 10.89 -3.26
CA ALA A 166 12.23 10.76 -1.84
C ALA A 166 13.72 10.88 -1.47
N LEU A 167 14.66 10.70 -2.42
CA LEU A 167 16.10 10.76 -2.13
C LEU A 167 16.52 12.00 -1.31
N PRO A 168 16.07 13.24 -1.59
CA PRO A 168 16.46 14.42 -0.80
C PRO A 168 15.96 14.36 0.65
N ASP A 169 14.73 13.87 0.88
CA ASP A 169 14.16 13.74 2.23
C ASP A 169 14.79 12.57 3.00
N LEU A 170 15.11 11.46 2.32
CA LEU A 170 15.84 10.32 2.91
C LEU A 170 17.27 10.70 3.30
N GLU A 171 17.94 11.52 2.49
CA GLU A 171 19.28 12.06 2.77
C GLU A 171 19.23 13.08 3.92
N LYS A 172 18.24 13.97 3.92
CA LYS A 172 17.95 14.91 5.02
C LYS A 172 17.61 14.19 6.34
N ALA A 173 16.98 13.02 6.28
CA ALA A 173 16.72 12.15 7.42
C ALA A 173 17.93 11.27 7.83
N GLY A 174 19.06 11.35 7.11
CA GLY A 174 20.28 10.59 7.39
C GLY A 174 20.23 9.10 7.00
N LEU A 175 19.12 8.65 6.39
CA LEU A 175 18.86 7.25 5.99
C LEU A 175 19.71 6.80 4.80
N ILE A 176 20.14 7.75 3.97
CA ILE A 176 21.13 7.58 2.90
C ILE A 176 22.19 8.68 2.98
N LYS A 177 23.31 8.50 2.27
CA LYS A 177 24.41 9.47 2.18
C LYS A 177 24.89 9.61 0.75
N ASN A 178 25.14 10.85 0.32
CA ASN A 178 25.69 11.25 -0.97
C ASN A 178 24.95 10.62 -2.17
N GLY A 179 23.61 10.74 -2.20
CA GLY A 179 22.79 10.25 -3.32
C GLY A 179 22.82 8.73 -3.58
N ARG A 180 23.27 7.92 -2.60
CA ARG A 180 23.28 6.45 -2.70
C ARG A 180 21.87 5.87 -2.92
N SER A 181 21.82 4.70 -3.56
CA SER A 181 20.58 3.94 -3.73
C SER A 181 19.97 3.54 -2.37
N VAL A 182 18.64 3.51 -2.34
CA VAL A 182 17.86 2.96 -1.23
C VAL A 182 18.02 1.44 -1.23
N LYS A 183 18.32 0.87 -0.05
CA LYS A 183 18.56 -0.58 0.14
C LYS A 183 17.66 -1.12 1.26
N CYS A 184 17.64 -2.43 1.47
CA CYS A 184 16.94 -3.05 2.60
C CYS A 184 17.35 -2.41 3.94
N SER A 185 18.64 -2.16 4.14
CA SER A 185 19.19 -1.51 5.34
C SER A 185 18.99 0.02 5.42
N THR A 186 18.32 0.63 4.44
CA THR A 186 17.85 2.04 4.53
C THR A 186 16.55 2.11 5.35
N CYS A 187 15.78 1.03 5.38
CA CYS A 187 14.49 0.96 6.07
C CYS A 187 14.52 -0.01 7.26
N HIS A 188 15.30 -1.09 7.18
CA HIS A 188 15.33 -2.17 8.16
C HIS A 188 16.63 -2.23 8.95
N ASP A 189 16.50 -2.50 10.25
CA ASP A 189 17.64 -2.84 11.11
C ASP A 189 17.73 -4.37 11.23
N MET A 190 18.92 -4.93 11.03
CA MET A 190 19.21 -6.36 11.15
C MET A 190 19.82 -6.73 12.50
N HIS A 191 20.34 -5.76 13.27
CA HIS A 191 21.12 -5.99 14.48
C HIS A 191 20.42 -5.48 15.75
N SER A 192 19.58 -4.45 15.64
CA SER A 192 18.81 -3.98 16.80
C SER A 192 17.86 -5.07 17.30
N LYS A 193 17.90 -5.28 18.62
CA LYS A 193 16.98 -6.13 19.39
C LYS A 193 15.58 -5.48 19.53
N ILE A 194 15.48 -4.18 19.24
CA ILE A 194 14.26 -3.36 19.31
C ILE A 194 14.00 -2.78 17.93
N VAL A 195 13.02 -3.33 17.20
CA VAL A 195 12.64 -2.86 15.86
C VAL A 195 11.19 -2.38 15.82
N GLY A 196 10.89 -1.50 14.85
CA GLY A 196 9.57 -0.90 14.69
C GLY A 196 8.49 -1.87 14.19
N VAL A 197 7.34 -1.32 13.77
CA VAL A 197 6.33 -2.11 13.06
C VAL A 197 6.95 -2.64 11.76
N ALA A 198 6.79 -3.94 11.47
CA ALA A 198 7.42 -4.59 10.31
C ALA A 198 8.96 -4.48 10.26
N SER A 199 9.62 -4.43 11.43
CA SER A 199 11.07 -4.53 11.59
C SER A 199 11.88 -3.39 10.94
N VAL A 200 11.39 -2.15 11.02
CA VAL A 200 12.07 -0.95 10.49
C VAL A 200 12.87 -0.18 11.54
N THR A 201 13.87 0.63 11.13
CA THR A 201 14.72 1.45 12.03
C THR A 201 13.93 2.60 12.69
N PRO A 202 14.35 3.12 13.86
CA PRO A 202 13.75 4.31 14.48
C PRO A 202 13.71 5.52 13.54
N GLU A 203 14.81 5.80 12.85
CA GLU A 203 14.96 6.92 11.92
C GLU A 203 14.01 6.78 10.72
N PHE A 204 13.79 5.55 10.24
CA PHE A 204 12.81 5.29 9.19
C PHE A 204 11.36 5.49 9.67
N ASN A 205 11.05 5.16 10.93
CA ASN A 205 9.74 5.47 11.53
C ASN A 205 9.51 7.00 11.60
N ASP A 206 10.53 7.78 11.93
CA ASP A 206 10.40 9.24 12.04
C ASP A 206 10.40 9.96 10.68
N PHE A 207 11.11 9.43 9.68
CA PHE A 207 10.89 9.78 8.28
C PHE A 207 9.45 9.45 7.84
N ALA A 208 8.95 8.25 8.17
CA ALA A 208 7.61 7.78 7.77
C ALA A 208 6.46 8.65 8.33
N LYS A 209 6.57 9.14 9.57
CA LYS A 209 5.58 10.07 10.15
C LYS A 209 5.42 11.36 9.34
N ASN A 210 6.52 11.84 8.75
CA ASN A 210 6.62 13.18 8.18
C ASN A 210 6.56 13.21 6.64
N SER A 211 7.07 12.19 5.95
CA SER A 211 7.23 12.20 4.50
C SER A 211 5.91 12.06 3.73
N THR A 212 5.72 12.91 2.72
CA THR A 212 4.64 12.83 1.72
C THR A 212 4.99 11.91 0.55
N HIS A 213 6.18 11.30 0.57
CA HIS A 213 6.64 10.35 -0.45
C HIS A 213 6.41 8.90 -0.05
N LEU A 214 5.79 8.63 1.10
CA LEU A 214 5.32 7.29 1.41
C LEU A 214 4.09 6.90 0.58
N PHE A 215 3.94 5.60 0.35
CA PHE A 215 2.64 4.97 0.14
C PHE A 215 2.13 4.49 1.52
N PRO A 216 1.25 5.25 2.20
CA PRO A 216 0.77 4.89 3.54
C PRO A 216 -0.18 3.70 3.51
N HIS A 217 -0.87 3.51 2.39
CA HIS A 217 -1.79 2.41 2.15
C HIS A 217 -1.04 1.08 1.98
N SER A 218 -1.71 -0.03 2.28
CA SER A 218 -1.19 -1.40 2.06
C SER A 218 0.06 -1.81 2.84
N ASN A 219 0.46 -1.04 3.85
CA ASN A 219 1.72 -1.25 4.55
C ASN A 219 1.61 -0.93 6.05
N ALA A 220 2.03 -1.86 6.90
CA ALA A 220 2.01 -1.67 8.36
C ALA A 220 2.98 -0.58 8.87
N ALA A 221 4.08 -0.29 8.14
CA ALA A 221 4.91 0.88 8.43
C ALA A 221 4.28 2.18 7.89
N GLY A 222 3.44 2.09 6.85
CA GLY A 222 2.70 3.20 6.26
C GLY A 222 1.66 3.79 7.20
N CYS A 223 1.16 3.00 8.16
CA CYS A 223 0.30 3.47 9.24
C CYS A 223 0.87 4.69 9.98
N LEU A 224 2.20 4.79 10.16
CA LEU A 224 2.83 5.87 10.90
C LEU A 224 2.72 7.25 10.21
N ALA A 225 2.45 7.29 8.91
CA ALA A 225 2.16 8.54 8.21
C ALA A 225 0.85 9.18 8.69
N CYS A 226 -0.10 8.36 9.18
CA CYS A 226 -1.44 8.80 9.60
C CYS A 226 -1.67 8.71 11.12
N HIS A 227 -0.91 7.87 11.83
CA HIS A 227 -1.07 7.58 13.26
C HIS A 227 0.22 7.90 14.04
N PRO A 228 0.15 8.45 15.27
CA PRO A 228 1.34 8.95 15.97
C PRO A 228 2.25 7.82 16.46
N GLU A 229 1.68 6.68 16.87
CA GLU A 229 2.39 5.52 17.40
C GLU A 229 1.69 4.19 17.04
N ASN A 230 2.27 3.07 17.51
CA ASN A 230 1.76 1.71 17.41
C ASN A 230 0.26 1.62 17.78
N MET A 231 -0.62 1.51 16.78
CA MET A 231 -2.03 1.21 17.00
C MET A 231 -2.19 -0.10 17.79
N LYS A 232 -3.02 -0.07 18.82
CA LYS A 232 -3.42 -1.27 19.55
C LYS A 232 -4.32 -2.11 18.63
N PRO A 233 -4.09 -3.43 18.50
CA PRO A 233 -5.03 -4.31 17.80
C PRO A 233 -6.45 -4.12 18.37
N PHE A 234 -7.43 -3.90 17.49
CA PHE A 234 -8.84 -3.66 17.82
C PHE A 234 -9.13 -2.41 18.70
N GLY A 235 -8.18 -1.48 18.83
CA GLY A 235 -8.44 -0.16 19.40
C GLY A 235 -9.00 0.83 18.37
N GLU A 236 -9.61 1.91 18.84
CA GLU A 236 -10.01 3.03 17.97
C GLU A 236 -8.77 3.68 17.33
N PRO A 237 -8.83 4.05 16.03
CA PRO A 237 -7.70 4.65 15.33
C PRO A 237 -7.50 6.11 15.75
N VAL A 238 -6.39 6.37 16.46
CA VAL A 238 -5.95 7.74 16.80
C VAL A 238 -5.12 8.28 15.63
N PHE A 239 -5.57 9.35 14.98
CA PHE A 239 -4.87 9.98 13.87
C PHE A 239 -3.98 11.15 14.35
N THR A 240 -2.83 11.34 13.71
CA THR A 240 -1.92 12.47 13.95
C THR A 240 -2.53 13.80 13.51
N GLU A 241 -3.32 13.76 12.44
CA GLU A 241 -4.18 14.85 11.95
C GLU A 241 -5.64 14.36 12.01
N PRO A 242 -6.47 14.87 12.94
CA PRO A 242 -7.85 14.40 13.10
C PRO A 242 -8.76 14.76 11.91
N ASP A 243 -8.57 15.90 11.24
CA ASP A 243 -9.39 16.27 10.07
C ASP A 243 -9.07 15.37 8.87
N PRO A 244 -10.03 14.61 8.31
CA PRO A 244 -9.82 13.82 7.09
C PRO A 244 -9.27 14.63 5.91
N GLU A 245 -9.72 15.88 5.76
CA GLU A 245 -9.34 16.69 4.60
C GLU A 245 -7.86 17.09 4.69
N ALA A 246 -7.43 17.64 5.82
CA ALA A 246 -6.02 17.92 6.09
C ALA A 246 -5.16 16.64 6.06
N ARG A 247 -5.64 15.54 6.67
CA ARG A 247 -4.93 14.24 6.71
C ARG A 247 -4.64 13.70 5.31
N CYS A 248 -5.64 13.67 4.44
CA CYS A 248 -5.48 13.17 3.07
C CYS A 248 -4.73 14.16 2.15
N ALA A 249 -4.95 15.47 2.30
CA ALA A 249 -4.33 16.50 1.47
C ALA A 249 -2.78 16.54 1.57
N ARG A 250 -2.19 16.03 2.67
CA ARG A 250 -0.72 15.87 2.82
C ARG A 250 -0.10 15.09 1.66
N CYS A 251 -0.77 14.05 1.16
CA CYS A 251 -0.29 13.24 0.03
C CYS A 251 -1.08 13.51 -1.25
N HIS A 252 -2.40 13.72 -1.14
CA HIS A 252 -3.29 14.01 -2.27
C HIS A 252 -3.38 15.52 -2.54
N VAL A 253 -2.23 16.14 -2.84
CA VAL A 253 -2.11 17.58 -3.12
C VAL A 253 -2.90 18.02 -4.35
N ALA A 254 -3.10 17.13 -5.32
CA ALA A 254 -4.10 17.27 -6.37
C ALA A 254 -5.46 16.88 -5.78
N ARG A 255 -6.24 17.88 -5.36
CA ARG A 255 -7.56 17.68 -4.74
C ARG A 255 -8.46 16.84 -5.65
N HIS A 256 -9.20 15.88 -5.09
CA HIS A 256 -10.12 14.99 -5.81
C HIS A 256 -11.41 15.67 -6.34
N GLU A 257 -11.41 17.00 -6.48
CA GLU A 257 -12.45 17.83 -7.11
C GLU A 257 -12.81 17.38 -8.54
N SER A 258 -12.05 16.43 -9.12
CA SER A 258 -12.22 15.84 -10.44
C SER A 258 -13.23 14.72 -10.57
N ILE A 259 -13.70 14.14 -9.46
CA ILE A 259 -14.77 13.13 -9.48
C ILE A 259 -15.86 13.50 -8.48
N HIS A 260 -15.48 13.84 -7.24
CA HIS A 260 -16.42 14.26 -6.21
C HIS A 260 -15.83 15.42 -5.41
N GLN A 261 -16.61 16.49 -5.20
CA GLN A 261 -16.23 17.56 -4.28
C GLN A 261 -16.44 17.07 -2.84
N THR A 262 -15.42 17.27 -2.01
CA THR A 262 -15.59 17.26 -0.55
C THR A 262 -16.26 18.56 -0.11
N LYS A 263 -16.67 18.63 1.15
CA LYS A 263 -17.34 19.79 1.78
C LYS A 263 -18.75 20.08 1.23
N VAL A 264 -19.37 19.08 0.58
CA VAL A 264 -20.74 19.12 0.04
C VAL A 264 -21.73 18.61 1.09
N ALA A 265 -22.84 19.31 1.32
CA ALA A 265 -23.93 18.85 2.20
C ALA A 265 -25.12 18.30 1.41
N SER A 266 -25.95 17.44 2.02
CA SER A 266 -27.28 17.16 1.46
C SER A 266 -28.18 18.39 1.67
N SER A 267 -28.90 18.78 0.61
CA SER A 267 -29.63 20.04 0.52
C SER A 267 -30.62 20.00 -0.65
N LYS A 268 -31.53 20.98 -0.75
CA LYS A 268 -32.39 21.12 -1.94
C LYS A 268 -31.62 21.35 -3.26
N LYS A 269 -30.36 21.77 -3.22
CA LYS A 269 -29.49 21.93 -4.41
C LYS A 269 -28.70 20.66 -4.77
N THR A 270 -28.65 19.70 -3.86
CA THR A 270 -27.97 18.40 -4.05
C THR A 270 -28.96 17.24 -4.07
N TYR A 271 -30.23 17.45 -3.71
CA TYR A 271 -31.33 16.51 -3.94
C TYR A 271 -31.31 16.01 -5.40
N PRO A 272 -31.50 14.70 -5.64
CA PRO A 272 -31.89 13.64 -4.70
C PRO A 272 -30.72 12.92 -4.00
N MET A 273 -29.55 13.56 -3.81
CA MET A 273 -28.45 12.95 -3.05
C MET A 273 -28.81 12.72 -1.58
N ASP A 274 -28.79 11.45 -1.16
CA ASP A 274 -28.76 11.07 0.25
C ASP A 274 -27.33 10.72 0.69
N PHE A 275 -26.94 11.20 1.87
CA PHE A 275 -25.68 10.85 2.52
C PHE A 275 -25.91 10.29 3.93
N SER A 276 -27.16 10.02 4.33
CA SER A 276 -27.56 9.62 5.69
C SER A 276 -26.90 8.33 6.20
N SER A 277 -26.50 7.44 5.28
CA SER A 277 -25.80 6.19 5.55
C SER A 277 -24.27 6.32 5.65
N PHE A 278 -23.71 7.51 5.44
CA PHE A 278 -22.28 7.76 5.38
C PHE A 278 -21.78 8.62 6.56
N PRO A 279 -20.52 8.43 7.01
CA PRO A 279 -19.92 9.33 7.98
C PRO A 279 -19.64 10.69 7.33
N LEU A 280 -20.24 11.74 7.91
CA LEU A 280 -20.07 13.12 7.47
C LEU A 280 -19.13 13.87 8.43
N GLY A 281 -18.39 14.82 7.89
CA GLY A 281 -17.56 15.74 8.66
C GLY A 281 -18.35 16.90 9.28
N PRO A 282 -17.65 17.95 9.74
CA PRO A 282 -18.27 19.16 10.27
C PRO A 282 -19.36 19.73 9.35
N GLU A 283 -20.40 20.31 9.96
CA GLU A 283 -21.57 20.88 9.26
C GLU A 283 -22.36 19.88 8.37
N ALA A 284 -22.27 18.57 8.67
CA ALA A 284 -22.91 17.50 7.90
C ALA A 284 -22.50 17.49 6.41
N LYS A 285 -21.21 17.69 6.16
CA LYS A 285 -20.61 17.73 4.83
C LYS A 285 -19.76 16.49 4.51
N THR A 286 -19.66 16.15 3.23
CA THR A 286 -18.76 15.09 2.74
C THR A 286 -17.29 15.41 3.03
N THR A 287 -16.50 14.38 3.30
CA THR A 287 -15.04 14.44 3.40
C THR A 287 -14.40 13.24 2.71
N CYS A 288 -13.08 13.16 2.65
CA CYS A 288 -12.37 11.95 2.23
C CYS A 288 -12.88 10.68 2.94
N SER A 289 -13.05 10.69 4.27
CA SER A 289 -13.54 9.53 5.04
C SER A 289 -15.02 9.20 4.79
N THR A 290 -15.82 10.12 4.23
CA THR A 290 -17.18 9.79 3.77
C THR A 290 -17.11 8.69 2.73
N CYS A 291 -16.37 8.92 1.63
CA CYS A 291 -16.31 8.00 0.51
C CYS A 291 -15.32 6.85 0.70
N HIS A 292 -14.27 7.05 1.51
CA HIS A 292 -13.21 6.08 1.70
C HIS A 292 -13.18 5.50 3.12
N ASP A 293 -13.04 4.17 3.22
CA ASP A 293 -12.58 3.49 4.42
C ASP A 293 -11.09 3.76 4.64
N GLU A 294 -10.67 3.84 5.90
CA GLU A 294 -9.28 3.97 6.31
C GLU A 294 -8.87 2.66 7.02
N PRO A 295 -8.48 1.59 6.27
CA PRO A 295 -8.27 0.25 6.83
C PRO A 295 -6.97 0.16 7.65
N CYS A 296 -7.04 0.57 8.91
CA CYS A 296 -5.92 0.64 9.85
C CYS A 296 -5.30 -0.72 10.24
N ASN A 297 -6.10 -1.80 10.26
CA ASN A 297 -5.66 -3.12 10.72
C ASN A 297 -6.10 -4.28 9.80
N GLU A 298 -6.75 -4.00 8.66
CA GLU A 298 -7.29 -5.04 7.76
C GLU A 298 -6.36 -5.35 6.58
N LYS A 299 -6.38 -6.60 6.11
CA LYS A 299 -5.81 -6.93 4.81
C LYS A 299 -6.67 -6.29 3.72
N ILE A 300 -6.06 -5.42 2.92
CA ILE A 300 -6.74 -4.75 1.81
C ILE A 300 -7.30 -5.78 0.82
N LYS A 301 -8.58 -5.63 0.55
CA LYS A 301 -9.34 -6.44 -0.41
C LYS A 301 -8.82 -6.06 -1.82
N PRO A 302 -8.21 -6.96 -2.63
CA PRO A 302 -7.65 -6.59 -3.93
C PRO A 302 -8.66 -6.07 -4.97
N ARG A 303 -9.96 -6.23 -4.71
CA ARG A 303 -11.07 -5.66 -5.48
C ARG A 303 -11.53 -4.28 -4.99
N ASN A 304 -10.87 -3.69 -3.99
CA ASN A 304 -11.16 -2.36 -3.44
C ASN A 304 -9.87 -1.55 -3.19
N LEU A 305 -9.01 -1.44 -4.20
CA LEU A 305 -7.72 -0.73 -4.11
C LEU A 305 -7.87 0.77 -3.84
N SER A 306 -9.04 1.35 -4.12
CA SER A 306 -9.39 2.74 -3.83
C SER A 306 -10.09 2.92 -2.47
N PHE A 307 -10.22 1.85 -1.67
CA PHE A 307 -10.84 1.87 -0.33
C PHE A 307 -12.25 2.44 -0.28
N LEU A 308 -13.06 2.30 -1.33
CA LEU A 308 -14.44 2.80 -1.33
C LEU A 308 -15.23 2.16 -0.19
N ARG A 309 -15.91 3.01 0.60
CA ARG A 309 -16.64 2.61 1.81
C ARG A 309 -17.65 1.52 1.48
N GLY A 310 -17.60 0.41 2.22
CA GLY A 310 -18.50 -0.73 2.00
C GLY A 310 -18.10 -1.68 0.84
N GLY A 311 -16.99 -1.41 0.15
CA GLY A 311 -16.52 -2.23 -0.97
C GLY A 311 -15.97 -3.62 -0.58
N PRO A 312 -15.74 -4.51 -1.58
CA PRO A 312 -15.62 -4.19 -3.01
C PRO A 312 -16.94 -4.12 -3.78
N TYR A 313 -16.95 -3.31 -4.83
CA TYR A 313 -18.06 -3.16 -5.77
C TYR A 313 -17.79 -3.91 -7.09
N SER A 314 -18.85 -4.23 -7.84
CA SER A 314 -18.76 -4.81 -9.19
C SER A 314 -18.25 -3.80 -10.22
N MET A 315 -18.76 -2.56 -10.15
CA MET A 315 -18.33 -1.41 -10.92
C MET A 315 -18.12 -0.20 -9.99
N PHE A 316 -17.25 0.73 -10.36
CA PHE A 316 -17.06 1.97 -9.58
C PHE A 316 -18.36 2.77 -9.42
N THR A 317 -19.21 2.78 -10.46
CA THR A 317 -20.51 3.45 -10.45
C THR A 317 -21.49 2.87 -9.44
N ASP A 318 -21.37 1.59 -9.05
CA ASP A 318 -22.21 0.98 -8.02
C ASP A 318 -22.03 1.65 -6.65
N PHE A 319 -20.84 2.18 -6.36
CA PHE A 319 -20.59 2.98 -5.17
C PHE A 319 -21.30 4.34 -5.24
N CYS A 320 -21.26 5.01 -6.38
CA CYS A 320 -21.92 6.31 -6.56
C CYS A 320 -23.45 6.21 -6.39
N TYR A 321 -24.02 5.04 -6.74
CA TYR A 321 -25.45 4.77 -6.57
C TYR A 321 -25.90 4.51 -5.11
N ASN A 322 -24.99 4.54 -4.14
CA ASN A 322 -25.39 4.61 -2.72
C ASN A 322 -25.95 6.00 -2.36
N CYS A 323 -25.52 7.05 -3.08
CA CYS A 323 -25.95 8.43 -2.83
C CYS A 323 -26.87 8.97 -3.94
N HIS A 324 -26.66 8.55 -5.20
CA HIS A 324 -27.37 9.08 -6.36
C HIS A 324 -28.33 8.05 -6.99
N PRO A 325 -29.47 8.47 -7.57
CA PRO A 325 -30.36 7.56 -8.28
C PRO A 325 -29.71 7.03 -9.56
N LYS A 326 -30.07 5.80 -9.92
CA LYS A 326 -29.49 5.08 -11.09
C LYS A 326 -29.94 5.65 -12.44
N ALA A 327 -31.10 6.30 -12.48
CA ALA A 327 -31.69 6.91 -13.67
C ALA A 327 -32.72 7.98 -13.26
N GLY A 328 -33.19 8.78 -14.20
CA GLY A 328 -34.17 9.84 -13.99
C GLY A 328 -33.57 11.17 -13.51
N GLU A 329 -34.42 12.05 -13.00
CA GLU A 329 -34.02 13.36 -12.50
C GLU A 329 -32.99 13.24 -11.36
N GLY A 330 -31.88 13.98 -11.48
CA GLY A 330 -30.76 13.92 -10.54
C GLY A 330 -29.84 12.68 -10.66
N GLY A 331 -30.06 11.81 -11.65
CA GLY A 331 -29.18 10.67 -11.92
C GLY A 331 -27.80 11.06 -12.43
N LEU A 332 -26.76 10.34 -12.01
CA LEU A 332 -25.38 10.51 -12.50
C LEU A 332 -25.24 9.95 -13.92
N SER A 333 -25.73 10.70 -14.91
CA SER A 333 -25.55 10.37 -16.33
C SER A 333 -25.07 11.58 -17.14
N PRO A 334 -23.76 11.72 -17.37
CA PRO A 334 -23.24 12.66 -18.38
C PRO A 334 -23.65 12.28 -19.81
N HIS A 335 -24.31 11.12 -20.01
CA HIS A 335 -24.81 10.67 -21.31
C HIS A 335 -26.27 11.07 -21.59
N ALA A 336 -27.05 11.39 -20.55
CA ALA A 336 -28.46 11.80 -20.62
C ALA A 336 -28.61 13.31 -20.95
N GLN A 337 -27.89 13.76 -21.98
CA GLN A 337 -27.74 15.17 -22.35
C GLN A 337 -28.96 15.77 -23.06
N VAL A 338 -29.98 14.97 -23.35
CA VAL A 338 -31.21 15.39 -24.03
C VAL A 338 -32.40 14.76 -23.30
N ASP A 339 -33.44 15.55 -23.03
CA ASP A 339 -34.66 15.09 -22.37
C ASP A 339 -35.65 14.41 -23.34
N SER A 340 -36.80 13.96 -22.82
CA SER A 340 -37.84 13.30 -23.63
C SER A 340 -38.61 14.25 -24.57
N ALA A 341 -38.41 15.56 -24.46
CA ALA A 341 -38.97 16.57 -25.36
C ALA A 341 -37.94 17.10 -26.39
N GLY A 342 -36.66 16.70 -26.28
CA GLY A 342 -35.57 17.10 -27.17
C GLY A 342 -34.71 18.27 -26.68
N ASN A 343 -34.91 18.76 -25.44
CA ASN A 343 -34.13 19.87 -24.90
C ASN A 343 -32.78 19.40 -24.34
N VAL A 344 -31.74 20.25 -24.44
CA VAL A 344 -30.41 19.94 -23.90
C VAL A 344 -30.38 20.06 -22.37
N VAL A 345 -29.98 18.97 -21.71
CA VAL A 345 -29.87 18.87 -20.25
C VAL A 345 -28.53 19.49 -19.80
N MET A 346 -28.53 20.80 -19.56
CA MET A 346 -27.31 21.57 -19.23
C MET A 346 -26.55 21.08 -17.99
N THR A 347 -27.21 20.37 -17.06
CA THR A 347 -26.57 19.73 -15.91
C THR A 347 -25.72 18.51 -16.28
N SER A 348 -25.93 17.87 -17.44
CA SER A 348 -25.02 16.84 -17.97
C SER A 348 -23.73 17.46 -18.55
N CYS A 349 -23.77 18.70 -19.04
CA CYS A 349 -22.61 19.36 -19.65
C CYS A 349 -21.50 19.66 -18.63
N ILE A 350 -21.88 20.06 -17.40
CA ILE A 350 -20.94 20.46 -16.33
C ILE A 350 -20.13 19.32 -15.70
N PHE A 351 -20.38 18.07 -16.11
CA PHE A 351 -19.50 16.93 -15.80
C PHE A 351 -18.19 17.01 -16.61
N CYS A 352 -18.31 17.31 -17.90
CA CYS A 352 -17.17 17.34 -18.83
C CYS A 352 -16.56 18.73 -18.97
N HIS A 353 -17.37 19.77 -18.84
CA HIS A 353 -16.99 21.14 -19.14
C HIS A 353 -17.03 22.04 -17.91
N ILE A 354 -16.11 23.00 -17.85
CA ILE A 354 -16.31 24.21 -17.07
C ILE A 354 -16.95 25.27 -17.96
N ARG A 355 -17.87 26.04 -17.40
CA ARG A 355 -18.35 27.26 -18.04
C ARG A 355 -17.28 28.32 -17.87
N ASP A 356 -16.87 28.91 -18.99
CA ASP A 356 -16.06 30.12 -19.00
C ASP A 356 -16.87 31.27 -18.35
N PRO A 357 -16.36 31.94 -17.30
CA PRO A 357 -17.10 33.00 -16.60
C PRO A 357 -17.39 34.21 -17.49
N ASP A 358 -16.61 34.42 -18.56
CA ASP A 358 -16.74 35.60 -19.42
C ASP A 358 -17.76 35.40 -20.57
N ASN A 359 -18.33 34.19 -20.72
CA ASN A 359 -19.27 33.86 -21.81
C ASN A 359 -20.77 33.90 -21.40
N SER A 360 -21.59 34.41 -22.32
CA SER A 360 -23.04 34.65 -22.19
C SER A 360 -23.86 33.37 -21.92
N PRO A 361 -25.07 33.42 -21.33
CA PRO A 361 -25.98 32.28 -21.32
C PRO A 361 -26.40 31.82 -22.73
N ASP A 362 -26.44 32.75 -23.69
CA ASP A 362 -26.97 32.55 -25.04
C ASP A 362 -25.89 32.13 -26.06
N ASP A 363 -24.61 32.23 -25.69
CA ASP A 363 -23.48 31.62 -26.40
C ASP A 363 -22.77 30.67 -25.42
N PRO A 364 -22.90 29.33 -25.57
CA PRO A 364 -22.22 28.39 -24.69
C PRO A 364 -20.69 28.52 -24.76
N GLY A 365 -20.16 29.18 -25.79
CA GLY A 365 -18.75 29.51 -25.94
C GLY A 365 -17.86 28.29 -26.16
N ILE A 366 -16.55 28.52 -26.06
CA ILE A 366 -15.56 27.44 -26.05
C ILE A 366 -15.55 26.86 -24.63
N LEU A 367 -16.52 25.97 -24.36
CA LEU A 367 -16.62 25.22 -23.11
C LEU A 367 -15.34 24.41 -22.84
N ALA A 368 -14.41 24.98 -22.07
CA ALA A 368 -13.16 24.33 -21.71
C ALA A 368 -13.44 23.03 -20.93
N TYR A 369 -12.64 21.99 -21.20
CA TYR A 369 -12.79 20.73 -20.46
C TYR A 369 -12.31 20.90 -19.03
N ARG A 370 -13.04 20.27 -18.10
CA ARG A 370 -12.71 20.30 -16.66
C ARG A 370 -11.44 19.52 -16.33
N TYR A 371 -11.15 18.46 -17.09
CA TYR A 371 -9.92 17.63 -17.07
C TYR A 371 -9.56 17.23 -18.50
N SER A 372 -8.52 16.41 -18.72
CA SER A 372 -8.32 15.88 -20.08
C SER A 372 -9.52 15.01 -20.51
N PRO A 373 -9.89 14.99 -21.80
CA PRO A 373 -11.01 14.17 -22.27
C PRO A 373 -10.86 12.66 -22.06
N LEU A 374 -9.66 12.18 -21.71
CA LEU A 374 -9.44 10.82 -21.24
C LEU A 374 -9.91 10.64 -19.79
N GLU A 375 -9.45 11.50 -18.87
CA GLU A 375 -9.78 11.45 -17.44
C GLU A 375 -11.29 11.54 -17.23
N LEU A 376 -11.98 12.42 -17.96
CA LEU A 376 -13.43 12.56 -17.95
C LEU A 376 -14.18 11.24 -18.22
N CYS A 377 -13.62 10.37 -19.05
CA CYS A 377 -14.20 9.05 -19.31
C CYS A 377 -13.77 8.00 -18.27
N VAL A 378 -12.46 7.92 -17.99
CA VAL A 378 -11.91 6.80 -17.19
C VAL A 378 -12.18 6.92 -15.68
N ASN A 379 -12.57 8.11 -15.21
CA ASN A 379 -13.05 8.32 -13.84
C ASN A 379 -14.38 7.60 -13.55
N CYS A 380 -15.16 7.27 -14.60
CA CYS A 380 -16.43 6.54 -14.49
C CYS A 380 -16.40 5.17 -15.16
N HIS A 381 -15.61 5.00 -16.23
CA HIS A 381 -15.54 3.78 -17.05
C HIS A 381 -14.21 3.06 -16.93
N ASN A 382 -14.25 1.76 -16.66
CA ASN A 382 -13.06 0.93 -16.75
C ASN A 382 -12.59 0.83 -18.22
N THR A 383 -11.29 1.04 -18.46
CA THR A 383 -10.68 0.92 -19.80
C THR A 383 -10.51 -0.54 -20.26
N ARG A 384 -10.78 -1.52 -19.39
CA ARG A 384 -10.61 -2.95 -19.69
C ARG A 384 -11.78 -3.80 -19.16
N PRO A 385 -12.23 -4.84 -19.91
CA PRO A 385 -11.83 -5.16 -21.28
C PRO A 385 -12.43 -4.15 -22.29
N HIS A 386 -11.57 -3.53 -23.12
CA HIS A 386 -12.05 -2.77 -24.28
C HIS A 386 -12.53 -3.77 -25.35
N PRO A 387 -13.60 -3.50 -26.12
CA PRO A 387 -14.16 -4.48 -27.08
C PRO A 387 -13.18 -5.04 -28.12
N SER A 388 -12.12 -4.29 -28.45
CA SER A 388 -11.05 -4.72 -29.36
C SER A 388 -9.92 -5.51 -28.69
N GLY A 389 -10.00 -5.81 -27.38
CA GLY A 389 -8.98 -6.53 -26.60
C GLY A 389 -7.65 -5.77 -26.38
N VAL A 390 -7.40 -4.70 -27.11
CA VAL A 390 -6.12 -3.98 -27.19
C VAL A 390 -6.25 -2.57 -26.61
N ASN A 391 -5.30 -2.16 -25.77
CA ASN A 391 -5.22 -0.80 -25.27
C ASN A 391 -4.86 0.18 -26.39
N HIS A 392 -5.83 1.00 -26.81
CA HIS A 392 -5.64 2.06 -27.81
C HIS A 392 -5.31 3.43 -27.19
N ILE A 393 -5.18 3.53 -25.85
CA ILE A 393 -4.78 4.77 -25.17
C ILE A 393 -3.24 4.92 -25.26
N VAL A 394 -2.77 5.18 -26.48
CA VAL A 394 -1.36 5.22 -26.88
C VAL A 394 -1.12 6.32 -27.90
N GLU A 395 0.11 6.84 -27.95
CA GLU A 395 0.52 7.80 -28.97
C GLU A 395 0.59 7.11 -30.35
N ILE A 396 0.09 7.79 -31.38
CA ILE A 396 0.13 7.30 -32.76
C ILE A 396 1.23 8.02 -33.56
N GLY A 397 2.11 7.27 -34.21
CA GLY A 397 3.19 7.86 -35.04
C GLY A 397 2.65 8.57 -36.29
N GLU A 398 3.48 9.46 -36.87
CA GLU A 398 3.09 10.38 -37.96
C GLU A 398 2.37 9.75 -39.16
N GLN A 399 2.75 8.53 -39.57
CA GLN A 399 2.06 7.82 -40.66
C GLN A 399 0.58 7.55 -40.33
N LYS A 400 0.27 7.23 -39.06
CA LYS A 400 -1.10 7.02 -38.58
C LYS A 400 -1.84 8.36 -38.40
N LYS A 401 -1.17 9.41 -37.95
CA LYS A 401 -1.76 10.77 -37.90
C LYS A 401 -2.20 11.24 -39.29
N LYS A 402 -1.38 11.04 -40.31
CA LYS A 402 -1.72 11.35 -41.72
C LYS A 402 -2.86 10.50 -42.28
N LYS A 403 -2.93 9.20 -41.94
CA LYS A 403 -4.08 8.35 -42.28
C LYS A 403 -5.37 8.85 -41.61
N LEU A 404 -5.29 9.23 -40.32
CA LEU A 404 -6.42 9.75 -39.56
C LEU A 404 -6.92 11.07 -40.15
N GLU A 405 -6.02 12.02 -40.43
CA GLU A 405 -6.31 13.30 -41.09
C GLU A 405 -6.96 13.12 -42.47
N ALA A 406 -6.43 12.21 -43.29
CA ALA A 406 -7.00 11.89 -44.60
C ALA A 406 -8.41 11.26 -44.48
N TYR A 407 -8.63 10.38 -43.51
CA TYR A 407 -9.96 9.82 -43.22
C TYR A 407 -10.93 10.90 -42.74
N GLN A 408 -10.52 11.71 -41.76
CA GLN A 408 -11.32 12.83 -41.24
C GLN A 408 -11.75 13.81 -42.34
N THR A 409 -10.85 14.09 -43.29
CA THR A 409 -11.13 14.93 -44.46
C THR A 409 -12.10 14.24 -45.42
N ARG A 410 -11.81 12.99 -45.82
CA ARG A 410 -12.62 12.20 -46.77
C ARG A 410 -14.05 11.96 -46.27
N HIS A 411 -14.23 11.72 -44.98
CA HIS A 411 -15.51 11.40 -44.34
C HIS A 411 -16.11 12.58 -43.55
N ASN A 412 -15.54 13.78 -43.65
CA ASN A 412 -16.00 15.01 -43.01
C ASN A 412 -16.26 14.89 -41.49
N VAL A 413 -15.40 14.19 -40.76
CA VAL A 413 -15.61 13.80 -39.35
C VAL A 413 -14.46 14.25 -38.43
N ARG A 414 -14.78 14.64 -37.19
CA ARG A 414 -13.78 15.02 -36.19
C ARG A 414 -13.47 13.87 -35.23
N MET A 415 -12.30 13.26 -35.37
CA MET A 415 -11.79 12.19 -34.49
C MET A 415 -10.64 12.73 -33.63
N PRO A 416 -10.90 13.37 -32.48
CA PRO A 416 -9.89 14.08 -31.70
C PRO A 416 -8.87 13.13 -31.06
N ILE A 417 -7.59 13.40 -31.24
CA ILE A 417 -6.49 12.89 -30.40
C ILE A 417 -6.13 13.93 -29.33
N ASP A 418 -5.46 13.51 -28.24
CA ASP A 418 -5.06 14.42 -27.17
C ASP A 418 -3.79 15.23 -27.50
N ALA A 419 -3.42 16.16 -26.60
CA ALA A 419 -2.25 17.03 -26.75
C ALA A 419 -0.89 16.28 -26.76
N LYS A 420 -0.88 14.97 -26.51
CA LYS A 420 0.30 14.09 -26.64
C LYS A 420 0.17 13.16 -27.87
N GLY A 421 -0.70 13.50 -28.82
CA GLY A 421 -0.94 12.70 -30.02
C GLY A 421 -1.55 11.32 -29.74
N ARG A 422 -2.20 11.13 -28.57
CA ARG A 422 -2.76 9.84 -28.18
C ARG A 422 -4.20 9.68 -28.65
N VAL A 423 -4.52 8.48 -29.12
CA VAL A 423 -5.91 8.04 -29.26
C VAL A 423 -6.52 7.89 -27.85
N ILE A 424 -7.77 8.30 -27.71
CA ILE A 424 -8.54 8.37 -26.47
C ILE A 424 -10.00 7.94 -26.72
N CYS A 425 -10.79 7.79 -25.66
CA CYS A 425 -12.20 7.36 -25.76
C CYS A 425 -13.01 8.19 -26.79
N THR A 426 -12.83 9.52 -26.79
CA THR A 426 -13.54 10.45 -27.67
C THR A 426 -12.99 10.53 -29.10
N SER A 427 -11.84 9.88 -29.40
CA SER A 427 -11.35 9.69 -30.77
C SER A 427 -12.27 8.76 -31.56
N CYS A 428 -12.73 7.69 -30.91
CA CYS A 428 -13.54 6.62 -31.49
C CYS A 428 -15.04 6.82 -31.25
N HIS A 429 -15.41 7.32 -30.05
CA HIS A 429 -16.80 7.54 -29.66
C HIS A 429 -17.16 9.03 -29.64
N ASN A 430 -18.42 9.36 -29.91
CA ASN A 430 -18.96 10.68 -29.68
C ASN A 430 -19.53 10.75 -28.25
N PRO A 431 -18.97 11.58 -27.34
CA PRO A 431 -19.55 11.75 -26.01
C PRO A 431 -20.90 12.47 -26.07
N HIS A 432 -21.19 13.18 -27.16
CA HIS A 432 -22.42 13.93 -27.34
C HIS A 432 -23.59 13.05 -27.82
N ALA A 433 -24.79 13.34 -27.34
CA ALA A 433 -26.03 12.79 -27.88
C ALA A 433 -26.47 13.54 -29.14
N LYS A 434 -27.29 12.90 -29.98
CA LYS A 434 -27.86 13.48 -31.20
C LYS A 434 -28.53 14.83 -30.91
N GLY A 435 -28.15 15.87 -31.64
CA GLY A 435 -28.68 17.24 -31.50
C GLY A 435 -27.91 18.14 -30.52
N VAL A 436 -27.04 17.60 -29.66
CA VAL A 436 -26.25 18.40 -28.70
C VAL A 436 -25.11 19.18 -29.38
N THR A 437 -24.63 18.70 -30.54
CA THR A 437 -23.62 19.37 -31.36
C THR A 437 -23.98 19.31 -32.85
N SER A 438 -23.26 20.08 -33.68
CA SER A 438 -23.49 20.21 -35.13
C SER A 438 -22.22 19.92 -35.95
N GLY A 439 -22.39 19.75 -37.27
CA GLY A 439 -21.28 19.54 -38.22
C GLY A 439 -20.42 18.30 -37.93
N GLN A 440 -19.12 18.38 -38.21
CA GLN A 440 -18.16 17.27 -38.04
C GLN A 440 -18.09 16.70 -36.62
N ALA A 441 -18.49 17.47 -35.61
CA ALA A 441 -18.50 17.06 -34.21
C ALA A 441 -19.72 16.20 -33.85
N ALA A 442 -20.82 16.35 -34.59
CA ALA A 442 -22.08 15.64 -34.37
C ALA A 442 -22.08 14.20 -34.90
N LEU A 443 -21.34 13.92 -35.99
CA LEU A 443 -21.32 12.60 -36.63
C LEU A 443 -20.99 11.49 -35.62
N GLY A 444 -21.82 10.44 -35.65
CA GLY A 444 -21.76 9.34 -34.71
C GLY A 444 -22.47 9.59 -33.38
N ALA A 445 -23.24 10.67 -33.21
CA ALA A 445 -24.04 10.90 -31.99
C ALA A 445 -25.39 10.14 -32.00
N GLU A 446 -25.80 9.71 -33.19
CA GLU A 446 -27.00 8.94 -33.53
C GLU A 446 -26.84 7.42 -33.42
N GLU A 447 -25.61 6.91 -33.40
CA GLU A 447 -25.30 5.47 -33.37
C GLU A 447 -25.45 4.85 -31.97
N GLU A 448 -25.82 3.57 -31.89
CA GLU A 448 -26.04 2.82 -30.63
C GLU A 448 -24.83 2.90 -29.68
N TYR A 449 -23.63 2.68 -30.23
CA TYR A 449 -22.35 2.77 -29.52
C TYR A 449 -21.67 4.13 -29.67
N ARG A 450 -22.39 5.10 -30.26
CA ARG A 450 -21.92 6.44 -30.65
C ARG A 450 -20.58 6.45 -31.41
N TRP A 451 -20.36 5.54 -32.35
CA TRP A 451 -19.08 5.49 -33.09
C TRP A 451 -18.96 6.63 -34.10
N ARG A 452 -17.78 7.25 -34.19
CA ARG A 452 -17.45 8.26 -35.22
C ARG A 452 -17.17 7.68 -36.62
N VAL A 453 -17.65 6.47 -36.87
CA VAL A 453 -17.48 5.70 -38.11
C VAL A 453 -18.80 4.94 -38.39
N PRO A 454 -19.16 4.64 -39.65
CA PRO A 454 -20.44 4.00 -39.98
C PRO A 454 -20.62 2.59 -39.41
N SER A 455 -19.54 1.91 -39.03
CA SER A 455 -19.59 0.53 -38.53
C SER A 455 -18.38 0.17 -37.66
N PHE A 456 -18.54 -0.85 -36.80
CA PHE A 456 -17.41 -1.42 -36.04
C PHE A 456 -16.28 -1.93 -36.95
N ALA A 457 -16.61 -2.43 -38.14
CA ALA A 457 -15.64 -2.92 -39.12
C ALA A 457 -14.73 -1.80 -39.66
N GLU A 458 -15.20 -0.55 -39.65
CA GLU A 458 -14.42 0.62 -40.04
C GLU A 458 -13.68 1.28 -38.88
N LEU A 459 -13.91 0.88 -37.62
CA LEU A 459 -13.32 1.52 -36.44
C LEU A 459 -11.78 1.53 -36.43
N CYS A 460 -11.14 0.57 -37.10
CA CYS A 460 -9.70 0.53 -37.30
C CYS A 460 -9.20 1.31 -38.53
N THR A 461 -10.07 1.55 -39.54
CA THR A 461 -9.71 2.14 -40.84
C THR A 461 -9.01 3.51 -40.71
N PRO A 462 -9.47 4.47 -39.89
CA PRO A 462 -8.86 5.80 -39.81
C PRO A 462 -7.37 5.79 -39.49
N CYS A 463 -6.92 4.91 -38.59
CA CYS A 463 -5.52 4.86 -38.15
C CYS A 463 -4.69 3.76 -38.83
N HIS A 464 -5.33 2.71 -39.39
CA HIS A 464 -4.62 1.55 -39.94
C HIS A 464 -4.74 1.43 -41.47
N ALA A 465 -5.88 1.85 -42.05
CA ALA A 465 -6.32 1.68 -43.43
C ALA A 465 -6.16 0.25 -43.98
N ARG A 466 -7.29 -0.46 -44.11
CA ARG A 466 -7.40 -1.82 -44.65
C ARG A 466 -8.13 -1.90 -46.01
N TYR A 467 -8.53 -0.75 -46.54
CA TYR A 467 -9.37 -0.60 -47.74
C TYR A 467 -8.85 0.52 -48.66
N ASP A 468 -7.52 0.64 -48.72
CA ASP A 468 -6.78 1.45 -49.70
C ASP A 468 -6.23 0.51 -50.79
#